data_AF-M5WVK4-F1
#
_entry.id   AF-M5WVK4-F1
#
_cell.length_a   1.000
_cell.length_b   1.000
_cell.length_c   1.000
_cell.angle_alpha   90.00
_cell.angle_beta   90.00
_cell.angle_gamma   90.00
#
_symmetry.space_group_name_H-M   'P 1'
#
loop_
_entity.id
_entity.type
_entity.pdbx_description
1 polymer ?
#
loop_
_entity_poly.entity_id
_entity_poly.type
_entity_poly.pdbx_seq_one_letter_code
_entity_poly.pdbx_strand_id
1 'polypeptide(L)'
;MASWNSLQLEITYRVMGWMAFTCWSVGFYPQVILNFRRKSVVGLSFDFVVLNLTKHSSYLIYNATLYFSSAVQKQYWEKYGSGQMIPVAVNDVAFSAHAVLITAIILFQIAIYDRGTQKVSKIAIGIVVAVWLGAAVCFFVALPTHSWLWLINIFNSIQVFMTVVKYTPQAFMNFMRKSTDGFSIGFYLLDFSGGVTNYAQMAVLSIDQDSWVNFFGNMGKVLLSLISVSFDILFMCQRFLLYPAKKAPIPPPPPQITSKGSLEPLLQSSSSASPTHTV
;
A
#
# COMPACT_ATOMS: atom_id res chain seq x y z
N MET A 1 -2.02 14.53 -32.81
CA MET A 1 -2.05 13.73 -31.58
C MET A 1 -2.29 12.29 -32.00
N ALA A 2 -1.53 11.35 -31.45
CA ALA A 2 -1.81 9.94 -31.65
C ALA A 2 -3.24 9.63 -31.18
N SER A 3 -3.94 8.77 -31.93
CA SER A 3 -5.28 8.30 -31.61
C SER A 3 -5.25 6.80 -31.44
N TRP A 4 -6.28 6.26 -30.78
CA TRP A 4 -6.48 4.82 -30.70
C TRP A 4 -6.71 4.22 -32.09
N ASN A 5 -6.07 3.09 -32.36
CA ASN A 5 -6.26 2.34 -33.60
C ASN A 5 -7.46 1.39 -33.49
N SER A 6 -7.75 0.90 -32.27
CA SER A 6 -8.87 0.01 -31.98
C SER A 6 -9.70 0.50 -30.80
N LEU A 7 -11.00 0.70 -31.04
CA LEU A 7 -11.97 1.02 -29.98
C LEU A 7 -12.03 -0.06 -28.90
N GLN A 8 -11.86 -1.33 -29.28
CA GLN A 8 -11.88 -2.44 -28.32
C GLN A 8 -10.68 -2.39 -27.37
N LEU A 9 -9.49 -2.06 -27.89
CA LEU A 9 -8.28 -1.90 -27.09
C LEU A 9 -8.37 -0.65 -26.20
N GLU A 10 -8.94 0.45 -26.71
CA GLU A 10 -9.20 1.65 -25.90
C GLU A 10 -10.11 1.34 -24.70
N ILE A 11 -11.23 0.65 -24.92
CA ILE A 11 -12.15 0.26 -23.84
C ILE A 11 -11.44 -0.67 -22.85
N THR A 12 -10.71 -1.67 -23.34
CA THR A 12 -9.95 -2.61 -22.50
C THR A 12 -8.93 -1.88 -21.64
N TYR A 13 -8.17 -0.94 -22.23
CA TYR A 13 -7.21 -0.10 -21.53
C TYR A 13 -7.85 0.67 -20.38
N ARG A 14 -8.99 1.31 -20.63
CA ARG A 14 -9.74 2.07 -19.61
C ARG A 14 -10.24 1.16 -18.50
N VAL A 15 -10.81 0.00 -18.84
CA VAL A 15 -11.33 -0.97 -17.86
C VAL A 15 -10.20 -1.50 -16.97
N MET A 16 -9.07 -1.90 -17.55
CA MET A 16 -7.91 -2.39 -16.79
C MET A 16 -7.37 -1.33 -15.83
N GLY A 17 -7.28 -0.08 -16.27
CA GLY A 17 -6.84 1.03 -15.43
C GLY A 17 -7.77 1.32 -14.24
N TRP A 18 -9.08 1.30 -14.45
CA TRP A 18 -10.05 1.49 -13.37
C TRP A 18 -10.17 0.27 -12.44
N MET A 19 -9.93 -0.92 -12.96
CA MET A 19 -9.81 -2.13 -12.14
C MET A 19 -8.60 -2.02 -11.21
N ALA A 20 -7.44 -1.62 -11.73
CA ALA A 20 -6.23 -1.38 -10.94
C ALA A 20 -6.47 -0.32 -9.84
N PHE A 21 -7.06 0.82 -10.22
CA PHE A 21 -7.47 1.86 -9.27
C PHE A 21 -8.34 1.29 -8.15
N THR A 22 -9.35 0.49 -8.49
CA THR A 22 -10.32 -0.04 -7.52
C THR A 22 -9.67 -1.03 -6.57
N CYS A 23 -8.92 -2.00 -7.10
CA CYS A 23 -8.21 -3.01 -6.31
C CYS A 23 -7.30 -2.36 -5.27
N TRP A 24 -6.45 -1.42 -5.70
CA TRP A 24 -5.54 -0.75 -4.78
C TRP A 24 -6.26 0.20 -3.81
N SER A 25 -7.30 0.93 -4.26
CA SER A 25 -8.01 1.88 -3.40
C SER A 25 -8.72 1.18 -2.25
N VAL A 26 -9.40 0.06 -2.51
CA VAL A 26 -10.10 -0.73 -1.48
C VAL A 26 -9.12 -1.16 -0.38
N GLY A 27 -7.87 -1.47 -0.73
CA GLY A 27 -6.84 -1.87 0.22
C GLY A 27 -6.49 -0.82 1.29
N PHE A 28 -6.72 0.47 1.04
CA PHE A 28 -6.37 1.53 1.99
C PHE A 28 -7.40 1.73 3.12
N TYR A 29 -8.68 1.49 2.85
CA TYR A 29 -9.77 1.81 3.78
C TYR A 29 -9.77 1.01 5.08
N PRO A 30 -9.42 -0.29 5.12
CA PRO A 30 -9.42 -1.06 6.37
C PRO A 30 -8.63 -0.38 7.49
N GLN A 31 -7.47 0.20 7.19
CA GLN A 31 -6.65 0.89 8.19
C GLN A 31 -7.30 2.17 8.70
N VAL A 32 -7.86 2.98 7.79
CA VAL A 32 -8.58 4.23 8.14
C VAL A 32 -9.75 3.92 9.08
N ILE A 33 -10.53 2.90 8.74
CA ILE A 33 -11.71 2.46 9.50
C ILE A 33 -11.28 1.91 10.86
N LEU A 34 -10.23 1.08 10.90
CA LEU A 34 -9.71 0.49 12.13
C LEU A 34 -9.25 1.56 13.12
N ASN A 35 -8.45 2.53 12.65
CA ASN A 35 -8.00 3.67 13.44
C ASN A 35 -9.19 4.47 13.98
N PHE A 36 -10.19 4.74 13.13
CA PHE A 36 -11.39 5.48 13.52
C PHE A 36 -12.22 4.75 14.58
N ARG A 37 -12.36 3.42 14.48
CA ARG A 37 -13.12 2.60 15.43
C ARG A 37 -12.40 2.45 16.76
N ARG A 38 -11.08 2.24 16.74
CA ARG A 38 -10.27 2.05 17.96
C ARG A 38 -9.93 3.36 18.66
N LYS A 39 -10.00 4.50 17.95
CA LYS A 39 -9.48 5.80 18.41
C LYS A 39 -8.01 5.72 18.89
N SER A 40 -7.28 4.77 18.32
CA SER A 40 -5.89 4.46 18.63
C SER A 40 -5.22 3.98 17.36
N VAL A 41 -3.98 4.42 17.15
CA VAL A 41 -3.10 4.00 16.06
C VAL A 41 -2.00 3.07 16.56
N VAL A 42 -2.11 2.54 17.79
CA VAL A 42 -1.16 1.59 18.35
C VAL A 42 -1.15 0.31 17.51
N GLY A 43 0.06 -0.08 17.07
CA GLY A 43 0.33 -1.19 16.16
C GLY A 43 0.55 -0.75 14.69
N LEU A 44 0.20 0.48 14.31
CA LEU A 44 0.47 1.02 12.98
C LEU A 44 1.91 1.53 12.89
N SER A 45 2.67 1.12 11.87
CA SER A 45 4.02 1.62 11.63
C SER A 45 3.99 3.05 11.09
N PHE A 46 4.45 4.04 11.87
CA PHE A 46 4.46 5.44 11.43
C PHE A 46 5.48 5.68 10.32
N ASP A 47 6.60 4.96 10.35
CA ASP A 47 7.59 4.95 9.27
C ASP A 47 6.95 4.55 7.95
N PHE A 48 6.17 3.46 7.96
CA PHE A 48 5.45 3.01 6.77
C PHE A 48 4.52 4.09 6.21
N VAL A 49 3.76 4.78 7.06
CA VAL A 49 2.83 5.82 6.61
C VAL A 49 3.58 7.02 6.00
N VAL A 50 4.65 7.49 6.65
CA VAL A 50 5.45 8.63 6.17
C VAL A 50 6.19 8.31 4.87
N LEU A 51 6.76 7.10 4.74
CA LEU A 51 7.41 6.64 3.52
C LEU A 51 6.40 6.47 2.37
N ASN A 52 5.18 5.98 2.65
CA ASN A 52 4.10 5.91 1.65
C ASN A 52 3.65 7.29 1.20
N LEU A 53 3.58 8.29 2.10
CA LEU A 53 3.24 9.65 1.69
C LEU A 53 4.25 10.16 0.65
N THR A 54 5.55 10.00 0.93
CA THR A 54 6.61 10.37 -0.03
C THR A 54 6.47 9.63 -1.36
N LYS A 55 6.22 8.32 -1.33
CA LYS A 55 6.01 7.50 -2.53
C LYS A 55 4.81 8.01 -3.35
N HIS A 56 3.65 8.16 -2.72
CA HIS A 56 2.41 8.53 -3.41
C HIS A 56 2.44 9.97 -3.92
N SER A 57 3.03 10.89 -3.17
CA SER A 57 3.21 12.28 -3.61
C SER A 57 4.11 12.36 -4.84
N SER A 58 5.25 11.65 -4.86
CA SER A 58 6.11 11.60 -6.04
C SER A 58 5.40 10.98 -7.25
N TYR A 59 4.59 9.93 -7.04
CA TYR A 59 3.81 9.33 -8.10
C TYR A 59 2.74 10.29 -8.66
N LEU A 60 2.06 11.02 -7.77
CA LEU A 60 1.09 12.06 -8.14
C LEU A 60 1.75 13.20 -8.92
N ILE A 61 2.90 13.70 -8.47
CA ILE A 61 3.64 14.77 -9.17
C ILE A 61 3.95 14.32 -10.60
N TYR A 62 4.47 13.11 -10.79
CA TYR A 62 4.73 12.58 -12.13
C TYR A 62 3.45 12.47 -12.97
N ASN A 63 2.42 11.78 -12.47
CA ASN A 63 1.21 11.50 -13.24
C ASN A 63 0.46 12.80 -13.58
N ALA A 64 0.21 13.67 -12.59
CA ALA A 64 -0.51 14.91 -12.80
C ALA A 64 0.26 15.84 -13.75
N THR A 65 1.57 15.96 -13.59
CA THR A 65 2.36 16.86 -14.44
C THR A 65 2.41 16.35 -15.88
N LEU A 66 2.67 15.05 -16.11
CA LEU A 66 2.69 14.50 -17.47
C LEU A 66 1.30 14.51 -18.13
N TYR A 67 0.24 14.35 -17.34
CA TYR A 67 -1.13 14.36 -17.85
C TYR A 67 -1.67 15.76 -18.18
N PHE A 68 -1.37 16.77 -17.36
CA PHE A 68 -1.96 18.12 -17.52
C PHE A 68 -1.02 19.15 -18.17
N SER A 69 0.30 19.01 -18.05
CA SER A 69 1.24 20.04 -18.52
C SER A 69 1.59 19.87 -19.99
N SER A 70 1.07 20.77 -20.82
CA SER A 70 1.40 20.83 -22.26
C SER A 70 2.91 21.02 -22.51
N ALA A 71 3.61 21.75 -21.64
CA ALA A 71 5.06 21.93 -21.75
C ALA A 71 5.83 20.61 -21.58
N VAL A 72 5.39 19.76 -20.64
CA VAL A 72 6.02 18.45 -20.40
C VAL A 72 5.64 17.44 -21.47
N GLN A 73 4.39 17.46 -21.93
CA GLN A 73 3.95 16.64 -23.06
C GLN A 73 4.72 16.99 -24.34
N LYS A 74 4.98 18.28 -24.59
CA LYS A 74 5.82 18.71 -25.71
C LYS A 74 7.22 18.10 -25.62
N GLN A 75 7.87 18.18 -24.47
CA GLN A 75 9.19 17.56 -24.26
C GLN A 75 9.15 16.03 -24.40
N TYR A 76 8.04 15.40 -24.01
CA TYR A 76 7.85 13.96 -24.20
C TYR A 76 7.85 13.62 -25.69
N TRP A 77 7.08 14.34 -26.51
CA TRP A 77 7.03 14.13 -27.95
C TRP A 77 8.33 14.51 -28.66
N GLU A 78 9.07 15.51 -28.18
CA GLU A 78 10.42 15.83 -28.66
C GLU A 78 11.39 14.66 -28.43
N LYS A 79 11.26 13.96 -27.30
CA LYS A 79 12.13 12.84 -26.93
C LYS A 79 11.75 11.51 -27.62
N TYR A 80 10.45 11.22 -27.68
CA TYR A 80 9.95 9.90 -28.07
C TYR A 80 9.24 9.87 -29.43
N GLY A 81 8.95 11.04 -30.02
CA GLY A 81 8.27 11.19 -31.31
C GLY A 81 6.84 11.70 -31.17
N SER A 82 6.43 12.59 -32.08
CA SER A 82 5.11 13.27 -32.07
C SER A 82 3.90 12.36 -32.31
N GLY A 83 4.14 11.17 -32.86
CA GLY A 83 3.13 10.13 -33.08
C GLY A 83 2.90 9.21 -31.87
N GLN A 84 3.57 9.44 -30.73
CA GLN A 84 3.43 8.60 -29.55
C GLN A 84 2.30 9.10 -28.62
N MET A 85 1.58 8.16 -28.02
CA MET A 85 0.60 8.46 -26.97
C MET A 85 1.30 8.82 -25.65
N ILE A 86 0.69 9.70 -24.85
CA ILE A 86 1.17 9.96 -23.50
C ILE A 86 0.85 8.74 -22.62
N PRO A 87 1.84 8.08 -22.01
CA PRO A 87 1.68 6.81 -21.30
C PRO A 87 1.16 6.99 -19.85
N VAL A 88 0.26 7.96 -19.64
CA VAL A 88 -0.40 8.24 -18.36
C VAL A 88 -1.89 8.45 -18.63
N ALA A 89 -2.72 7.71 -17.92
CA ALA A 89 -4.16 7.86 -17.99
C ALA A 89 -4.75 8.56 -16.77
N VAL A 90 -6.02 8.97 -16.91
CA VAL A 90 -6.77 9.63 -15.83
C VAL A 90 -6.87 8.75 -14.57
N ASN A 91 -6.95 7.42 -14.72
CA ASN A 91 -6.99 6.51 -13.58
C ASN A 91 -5.67 6.51 -12.77
N ASP A 92 -4.53 6.78 -13.41
CA ASP A 92 -3.24 6.88 -12.73
C ASP A 92 -3.18 8.13 -11.86
N VAL A 93 -3.66 9.26 -12.40
CA VAL A 93 -3.80 10.52 -11.67
C VAL A 93 -4.79 10.37 -10.52
N ALA A 94 -5.97 9.80 -10.79
CA ALA A 94 -6.99 9.56 -9.78
C ALA A 94 -6.47 8.65 -8.65
N PHE A 95 -5.80 7.55 -8.98
CA PHE A 95 -5.23 6.62 -8.01
C PHE A 95 -4.19 7.30 -7.12
N SER A 96 -3.22 7.98 -7.74
CA SER A 96 -2.14 8.63 -7.00
C SER A 96 -2.66 9.77 -6.11
N ALA A 97 -3.64 10.55 -6.56
CA ALA A 97 -4.31 11.57 -5.75
C ALA A 97 -5.08 10.95 -4.58
N HIS A 98 -5.84 9.89 -4.84
CA HIS A 98 -6.58 9.15 -3.82
C HIS A 98 -5.63 8.57 -2.75
N ALA A 99 -4.52 7.97 -3.16
CA ALA A 99 -3.54 7.40 -2.24
C ALA A 99 -2.86 8.46 -1.36
N VAL A 100 -2.53 9.64 -1.90
CA VAL A 100 -2.03 10.78 -1.11
C VAL A 100 -3.09 11.22 -0.10
N LEU A 101 -4.35 11.39 -0.52
CA LEU A 101 -5.44 11.81 0.35
C LEU A 101 -5.66 10.83 1.51
N ILE A 102 -5.78 9.54 1.23
CA ILE A 102 -5.99 8.54 2.28
C ILE A 102 -4.78 8.47 3.22
N THR A 103 -3.56 8.56 2.69
CA THR A 103 -2.36 8.58 3.54
C THR A 103 -2.31 9.82 4.42
N ALA A 104 -2.71 10.99 3.91
CA ALA A 104 -2.84 12.21 4.70
C ALA A 104 -3.90 12.08 5.80
N ILE A 105 -5.03 11.43 5.53
CA ILE A 105 -6.04 11.11 6.55
C ILE A 105 -5.45 10.21 7.64
N ILE A 106 -4.66 9.20 7.28
CA ILE A 106 -4.01 8.33 8.27
C ILE A 106 -2.98 9.12 9.10
N LEU A 107 -2.20 10.02 8.49
CA LEU A 107 -1.28 10.90 9.21
C LEU A 107 -2.02 11.83 10.17
N PHE A 108 -3.16 12.36 9.74
CA PHE A 108 -4.03 13.14 10.63
C PHE A 108 -4.51 12.27 11.81
N GLN A 109 -4.96 11.04 11.56
CA GLN A 109 -5.31 10.10 12.63
C GLN A 109 -4.15 9.82 13.60
N ILE A 110 -2.91 9.70 13.09
CA ILE A 110 -1.71 9.54 13.92
C ILE A 110 -1.47 10.77 14.81
N ALA A 111 -1.83 11.97 14.35
CA ALA A 111 -1.67 13.20 15.11
C ALA A 111 -2.71 13.36 16.22
N ILE A 112 -3.93 12.82 16.06
CA ILE A 112 -5.05 13.06 16.98
C ILE A 112 -5.40 11.88 17.90
N TYR A 113 -5.07 10.65 17.52
CA TYR A 113 -5.43 9.44 18.29
C TYR A 113 -4.30 8.96 19.18
N ASP A 114 -4.64 8.07 20.13
CA ASP A 114 -3.63 7.46 20.99
C ASP A 114 -2.59 6.69 20.16
N ARG A 115 -1.32 7.04 20.38
CA ARG A 115 -0.17 6.47 19.69
C ARG A 115 0.76 5.69 20.61
N GLY A 116 0.43 5.62 21.91
CA GLY A 116 1.32 5.08 22.93
C GLY A 116 2.71 5.73 22.86
N THR A 117 3.76 4.90 22.85
CA THR A 117 5.16 5.33 22.79
C THR A 117 5.74 5.35 21.37
N GLN A 118 4.96 4.99 20.35
CA GLN A 118 5.43 4.88 18.97
C GLN A 118 5.78 6.26 18.40
N LYS A 119 6.89 6.33 17.66
CA LYS A 119 7.37 7.53 16.97
C LYS A 119 7.90 7.13 15.60
N VAL A 120 7.99 8.11 14.70
CA VAL A 120 8.71 7.92 13.43
C VAL A 120 10.20 7.77 13.76
N SER A 121 10.84 6.75 13.19
CA SER A 121 12.26 6.50 13.39
C SER A 121 13.12 7.59 12.74
N LYS A 122 14.29 7.85 13.33
CA LYS A 122 15.26 8.79 12.76
C LYS A 122 15.74 8.36 11.37
N ILE A 123 15.75 7.05 11.10
CA ILE A 123 16.10 6.49 9.78
C ILE A 123 15.03 6.87 8.75
N ALA A 124 13.75 6.64 9.04
CA ALA A 124 12.67 7.00 8.14
C ALA A 124 12.63 8.51 7.87
N ILE A 125 12.81 9.34 8.90
CA ILE A 125 12.94 10.80 8.75
C ILE A 125 14.13 11.14 7.85
N GLY A 126 15.30 10.54 8.09
CA GLY A 126 16.50 10.74 7.28
C GLY A 126 16.29 10.40 5.81
N ILE A 127 15.62 9.28 5.51
CA ILE A 127 15.26 8.88 4.14
C ILE A 127 14.35 9.94 3.50
N VAL A 128 13.29 10.35 4.19
CA VAL A 128 12.34 11.34 3.66
C VAL A 128 13.02 12.67 3.40
N VAL A 129 13.81 13.17 4.35
CA VAL A 129 14.56 14.42 4.19
C VAL A 129 15.54 14.32 3.01
N ALA A 130 16.31 13.23 2.90
CA ALA A 130 17.25 13.04 1.81
C ALA A 130 16.55 13.02 0.44
N VAL A 131 15.41 12.31 0.32
CA VAL A 131 14.63 12.23 -0.92
C VAL A 131 14.10 13.60 -1.32
N TRP A 132 13.49 14.35 -0.41
CA TRP A 132 12.91 15.66 -0.74
C TRP A 132 13.96 16.74 -0.95
N LEU A 133 15.10 16.71 -0.23
CA LEU A 133 16.24 17.58 -0.52
C LEU A 133 16.83 17.27 -1.90
N GLY A 134 17.00 15.99 -2.24
CA GLY A 134 17.44 15.58 -3.58
C GLY A 134 16.49 16.06 -4.68
N ALA A 135 15.19 15.90 -4.47
CA ALA A 135 14.17 16.41 -5.39
C ALA A 135 14.22 17.94 -5.54
N ALA A 136 14.46 18.68 -4.44
CA ALA A 136 14.63 20.13 -4.48
C ALA A 136 15.88 20.55 -5.28
N VAL A 137 17.01 19.86 -5.09
CA VAL A 137 18.21 20.07 -5.90
C VAL A 137 17.93 19.81 -7.38
N CYS A 138 17.27 18.70 -7.72
CA CYS A 138 16.88 18.39 -9.09
C CYS A 138 15.94 19.46 -9.69
N PHE A 139 15.03 20.03 -8.89
CA PHE A 139 14.17 21.13 -9.33
C PHE A 139 15.00 22.36 -9.73
N PHE A 140 15.95 22.79 -8.90
CA PHE A 140 16.80 23.93 -9.22
C PHE A 140 17.75 23.68 -10.40
N VAL A 141 18.17 22.42 -10.62
CA VAL A 141 18.92 22.02 -11.82
C VAL A 141 18.06 22.08 -13.08
N ALA A 142 16.80 21.65 -13.01
CA ALA A 142 15.88 21.65 -14.15
C ALA A 142 15.34 23.05 -14.51
N LEU A 143 15.34 23.97 -13.55
CA LEU A 143 14.76 25.30 -13.69
C LEU A 143 15.38 26.14 -14.83
N PRO A 144 16.71 26.34 -14.92
CA PRO A 144 17.31 27.18 -15.97
C PRO A 144 17.22 26.56 -17.37
N THR A 145 17.26 25.22 -17.48
CA THR A 145 17.19 24.50 -18.76
C THR A 145 15.77 24.11 -19.16
N HIS A 146 14.78 24.44 -18.32
CA HIS A 146 13.39 23.99 -18.44
C HIS A 146 13.26 22.48 -18.67
N SER A 147 14.14 21.64 -18.08
CA SER A 147 14.17 20.19 -18.27
C SER A 147 13.09 19.46 -17.44
N TRP A 148 11.84 19.84 -17.65
CA TRP A 148 10.69 19.38 -16.86
C TRP A 148 10.41 17.88 -17.01
N LEU A 149 10.51 17.33 -18.22
CA LEU A 149 10.33 15.88 -18.43
C LEU A 149 11.38 15.07 -17.65
N TRP A 150 12.63 15.54 -17.62
CA TRP A 150 13.68 14.90 -16.84
C TRP A 150 13.34 14.95 -15.34
N LEU A 151 12.93 16.12 -14.83
CA LEU A 151 12.57 16.30 -13.43
C LEU A 151 11.43 15.35 -13.00
N ILE A 152 10.34 15.26 -13.78
CA ILE A 152 9.24 14.37 -13.41
C ILE A 152 9.64 12.89 -13.44
N ASN A 153 10.59 12.50 -14.31
CA ASN A 153 11.15 11.15 -14.31
C ASN A 153 11.98 10.85 -13.05
N ILE A 154 12.56 11.86 -12.39
CA ILE A 154 13.15 11.70 -11.06
C ILE A 154 12.07 11.34 -10.04
N PHE A 155 10.93 12.03 -10.03
CA PHE A 155 9.80 11.68 -9.15
C PHE A 155 9.25 10.26 -9.44
N ASN A 156 9.19 9.88 -10.72
CA ASN A 156 8.82 8.53 -11.15
C ASN A 156 9.83 7.47 -10.65
N SER A 157 11.12 7.79 -10.60
CA SER A 157 12.16 6.93 -10.03
C SER A 157 12.05 6.82 -8.51
N ILE A 158 11.77 7.95 -7.82
CA ILE A 158 11.57 7.98 -6.37
C ILE A 158 10.45 7.03 -5.96
N GLN A 159 9.29 7.06 -6.62
CA GLN A 159 8.17 6.19 -6.22
C GLN A 159 8.47 4.69 -6.41
N VAL A 160 9.25 4.32 -7.44
CA VAL A 160 9.75 2.94 -7.63
C VAL A 160 10.69 2.54 -6.49
N PHE A 161 11.70 3.36 -6.21
CA PHE A 161 12.67 3.10 -5.15
C PHE A 161 11.99 2.94 -3.78
N MET A 162 11.08 3.85 -3.45
CA MET A 162 10.30 3.81 -2.21
C MET A 162 9.46 2.54 -2.08
N THR A 163 8.98 2.00 -3.21
CA THR A 163 8.22 0.74 -3.23
C THR A 163 9.09 -0.44 -2.79
N VAL A 164 10.34 -0.54 -3.27
CA VAL A 164 11.29 -1.58 -2.87
C VAL A 164 11.65 -1.46 -1.39
N VAL A 165 11.97 -0.25 -0.93
CA VAL A 165 12.31 0.02 0.47
C VAL A 165 11.17 -0.39 1.41
N LYS A 166 9.91 -0.24 0.98
CA LYS A 166 8.73 -0.57 1.77
C LYS A 166 8.50 -2.08 1.89
N TYR A 167 8.60 -2.83 0.79
CA TYR A 167 8.25 -4.26 0.81
C TYR A 167 9.34 -5.14 1.41
N THR A 168 10.61 -4.75 1.25
CA THR A 168 11.77 -5.57 1.66
C THR A 168 11.78 -5.93 3.15
N PRO A 169 11.54 -4.99 4.10
CA PRO A 169 11.52 -5.31 5.52
C PRO A 169 10.47 -6.37 5.88
N GLN A 170 9.29 -6.31 5.27
CA GLN A 170 8.23 -7.27 5.55
C GLN A 170 8.58 -8.67 5.06
N ALA A 171 9.13 -8.77 3.84
CA ALA A 171 9.57 -10.05 3.27
C ALA A 171 10.63 -10.72 4.15
N PHE A 172 11.59 -9.92 4.64
CA PHE A 172 12.63 -10.39 5.54
C PHE A 172 12.08 -10.79 6.92
N MET A 173 11.19 -9.98 7.52
CA MET A 173 10.59 -10.30 8.82
C MET A 173 9.79 -11.60 8.77
N ASN A 174 9.03 -11.85 7.71
CA ASN A 174 8.30 -13.11 7.52
C ASN A 174 9.26 -14.30 7.46
N PHE A 175 10.36 -14.15 6.73
CA PHE A 175 11.40 -15.18 6.63
C PHE A 175 12.10 -15.44 7.97
N MET A 176 12.36 -14.39 8.76
CA MET A 176 13.00 -14.51 10.08
C MET A 176 12.07 -15.14 11.12
N ARG A 177 10.81 -14.73 11.16
CA ARG A 177 9.82 -15.24 12.13
C ARG A 177 9.27 -16.61 11.75
N LYS A 178 9.44 -17.04 10.50
CA LYS A 178 8.82 -18.25 9.93
C LYS A 178 7.30 -18.27 10.14
N SER A 179 6.68 -17.09 10.16
CA SER A 179 5.25 -16.88 10.35
C SER A 179 4.82 -15.67 9.52
N THR A 180 3.57 -15.73 9.06
CA THR A 180 2.87 -14.65 8.36
C THR A 180 1.73 -14.08 9.20
N ASP A 181 1.71 -14.39 10.49
CA ASP A 181 0.71 -13.87 11.42
C ASP A 181 0.97 -12.38 11.69
N GLY A 182 -0.10 -11.58 11.64
CA GLY A 182 -0.04 -10.14 11.87
C GLY A 182 -0.32 -9.26 10.65
N PHE A 183 -0.64 -9.82 9.47
CA PHE A 183 -1.11 -9.03 8.32
C PHE A 183 -2.22 -9.73 7.52
N SER A 184 -3.05 -8.93 6.85
CA SER A 184 -4.18 -9.43 6.05
C SER A 184 -3.70 -9.89 4.67
N ILE A 185 -3.84 -11.18 4.37
CA ILE A 185 -3.53 -11.74 3.04
C ILE A 185 -4.40 -11.12 1.93
N GLY A 186 -5.62 -10.71 2.26
CA GLY A 186 -6.55 -10.10 1.30
C GLY A 186 -6.01 -8.79 0.70
N PHE A 187 -5.21 -8.04 1.45
CA PHE A 187 -4.55 -6.84 0.93
C PHE A 187 -3.58 -7.17 -0.20
N TYR A 188 -2.75 -8.20 -0.03
CA TYR A 188 -1.76 -8.61 -1.04
C TYR A 188 -2.41 -9.24 -2.28
N LEU A 189 -3.55 -9.91 -2.12
CA LEU A 189 -4.32 -10.39 -3.27
C LEU A 189 -4.88 -9.23 -4.10
N LEU A 190 -5.39 -8.19 -3.44
CA LEU A 190 -5.83 -6.97 -4.12
C LEU A 190 -4.65 -6.21 -4.74
N ASP A 191 -3.51 -6.14 -4.05
CA ASP A 191 -2.27 -5.51 -4.58
C ASP A 191 -1.77 -6.24 -5.83
N PHE A 192 -1.77 -7.57 -5.80
CA PHE A 192 -1.43 -8.42 -6.93
C PHE A 192 -2.37 -8.19 -8.12
N SER A 193 -3.69 -8.26 -7.90
CA SER A 193 -4.68 -8.01 -8.97
C SER A 193 -4.55 -6.60 -9.54
N GLY A 194 -4.30 -5.61 -8.68
CA GLY A 194 -4.04 -4.22 -9.09
C GLY A 194 -2.77 -4.12 -9.94
N GLY A 195 -1.67 -4.75 -9.52
CA GLY A 195 -0.40 -4.77 -10.25
C GLY A 195 -0.51 -5.46 -11.61
N VAL A 196 -1.18 -6.61 -11.69
CA VAL A 196 -1.39 -7.34 -12.96
C VAL A 196 -2.22 -6.51 -13.93
N THR A 197 -3.33 -5.93 -13.48
CA THR A 197 -4.21 -5.12 -14.34
C THR A 197 -3.55 -3.80 -14.75
N ASN A 198 -2.76 -3.18 -13.88
CA ASN A 198 -1.98 -1.98 -14.19
C ASN A 198 -0.88 -2.25 -15.23
N TYR A 199 -0.21 -3.41 -15.16
CA TYR A 199 0.74 -3.84 -16.19
C TYR A 199 0.02 -4.16 -17.51
N ALA A 200 -1.09 -4.90 -17.45
CA ALA A 200 -1.89 -5.24 -18.62
C ALA A 200 -2.41 -3.99 -19.34
N GLN A 201 -2.79 -2.93 -18.61
CA GLN A 201 -3.13 -1.63 -19.17
C GLN A 201 -2.00 -1.10 -20.07
N MET A 202 -0.75 -1.15 -19.62
CA MET A 202 0.41 -0.71 -20.43
C MET A 202 0.67 -1.61 -21.63
N ALA A 203 0.45 -2.92 -21.49
CA ALA A 203 0.58 -3.86 -22.60
C ALA A 203 -0.47 -3.60 -23.69
N VAL A 204 -1.74 -3.36 -23.33
CA VAL A 204 -2.81 -3.03 -24.27
C VAL A 204 -2.50 -1.75 -25.05
N LEU A 205 -2.01 -0.71 -24.37
CA LEU A 205 -1.59 0.53 -25.05
C LEU A 205 -0.44 0.28 -26.03
N SER A 206 0.53 -0.55 -25.65
CA SER A 206 1.68 -0.88 -26.51
C SER A 206 1.27 -1.69 -27.74
N ILE A 207 0.32 -2.61 -27.58
CA ILE A 207 -0.25 -3.41 -28.68
C ILE A 207 -1.03 -2.51 -29.64
N ASP A 208 -1.88 -1.62 -29.12
CA ASP A 208 -2.69 -0.73 -29.97
C ASP A 208 -1.79 0.21 -30.80
N GLN A 209 -0.71 0.71 -30.20
CA GLN A 209 0.18 1.68 -30.84
C GLN A 209 1.35 1.05 -31.61
N ASP A 210 1.44 -0.29 -31.65
CA ASP A 210 2.57 -1.04 -32.20
C ASP A 210 3.93 -0.46 -31.76
N SER A 211 4.04 -0.10 -30.48
CA SER A 211 5.14 0.70 -29.96
C SER A 211 5.50 0.35 -28.53
N TRP A 212 6.78 0.03 -28.32
CA TRP A 212 7.37 -0.22 -27.01
C TRP A 212 7.63 1.06 -26.21
N VAL A 213 7.54 2.23 -26.85
CA VAL A 213 7.73 3.53 -26.19
C VAL A 213 6.78 3.72 -25.02
N ASN A 214 5.59 3.12 -25.06
CA ASN A 214 4.65 3.17 -23.96
C ASN A 214 5.24 2.57 -22.67
N PHE A 215 5.98 1.47 -22.75
CA PHE A 215 6.71 0.91 -21.60
C PHE A 215 7.84 1.82 -21.14
N PHE A 216 8.66 2.33 -22.06
CA PHE A 216 9.83 3.15 -21.72
C PHE A 216 9.48 4.57 -21.26
N GLY A 217 8.41 5.13 -21.79
CA GLY A 217 7.92 6.48 -21.50
C GLY A 217 7.27 6.60 -20.13
N ASN A 218 6.84 5.49 -19.54
CA ASN A 218 6.42 5.39 -18.15
C ASN A 218 7.02 4.16 -17.46
N MET A 219 8.35 4.10 -17.47
CA MET A 219 9.10 2.98 -16.89
C MET A 219 8.73 2.71 -15.44
N GLY A 220 8.47 3.75 -14.63
CA GLY A 220 8.13 3.52 -13.23
C GLY A 220 6.75 2.94 -12.99
N LYS A 221 5.76 3.13 -13.88
CA LYS A 221 4.49 2.41 -13.79
C LYS A 221 4.69 0.92 -14.08
N VAL A 222 5.54 0.60 -15.07
CA VAL A 222 5.91 -0.77 -15.43
C VAL A 222 6.65 -1.44 -14.26
N LEU A 223 7.72 -0.81 -13.77
CA LEU A 223 8.52 -1.32 -12.66
C LEU A 223 7.71 -1.42 -11.36
N LEU A 224 6.85 -0.44 -11.05
CA LEU A 224 5.95 -0.50 -9.91
C LEU A 224 5.10 -1.78 -9.96
N SER A 225 4.51 -2.08 -11.12
CA SER A 225 3.66 -3.26 -11.30
C SER A 225 4.45 -4.55 -11.14
N LEU A 226 5.62 -4.65 -11.79
CA LEU A 226 6.47 -5.84 -11.73
C LEU A 226 7.00 -6.10 -10.31
N ILE A 227 7.46 -5.05 -9.62
CA ILE A 227 7.97 -5.15 -8.25
C ILE A 227 6.82 -5.56 -7.31
N SER A 228 5.65 -4.92 -7.41
CA SER A 228 4.48 -5.26 -6.60
C SER A 228 4.10 -6.72 -6.78
N VAL A 229 3.85 -7.14 -8.03
CA VAL A 229 3.46 -8.52 -8.36
C VAL A 229 4.51 -9.52 -7.86
N SER A 230 5.80 -9.21 -7.97
CA SER A 230 6.87 -10.08 -7.51
C SER A 230 6.87 -10.24 -5.98
N PHE A 231 6.71 -9.14 -5.23
CA PHE A 231 6.59 -9.18 -3.78
C PHE A 231 5.30 -9.87 -3.33
N ASP A 232 4.19 -9.64 -4.02
CA ASP A 232 2.91 -10.28 -3.70
C ASP A 232 2.98 -11.79 -3.89
N ILE A 233 3.59 -12.26 -4.99
CA ILE A 233 3.89 -13.69 -5.19
C ILE A 233 4.75 -14.22 -4.05
N LEU A 234 5.81 -13.49 -3.65
CA LEU A 234 6.64 -13.89 -2.52
C LEU A 234 5.82 -14.00 -1.22
N PHE A 235 4.93 -13.04 -0.93
CA PHE A 235 4.08 -13.08 0.26
C PHE A 235 3.05 -14.21 0.21
N MET A 236 2.47 -14.48 -0.96
CA MET A 236 1.58 -15.64 -1.17
C MET A 236 2.32 -16.96 -0.96
N CYS A 237 3.54 -17.11 -1.51
CA CYS A 237 4.39 -18.27 -1.28
C CYS A 237 4.74 -18.43 0.21
N GLN A 238 5.11 -17.34 0.89
CA GLN A 238 5.37 -17.35 2.33
C GLN A 238 4.13 -17.79 3.13
N ARG A 239 2.93 -17.34 2.76
CA ARG A 239 1.68 -17.66 3.47
C ARG A 239 1.18 -19.07 3.21
N PHE A 240 1.14 -19.50 1.95
CA PHE A 240 0.45 -20.72 1.55
C PHE A 240 1.38 -21.93 1.42
N LEU A 241 2.66 -21.73 1.08
CA LEU A 241 3.60 -22.82 0.84
C LEU A 241 4.59 -23.00 2.00
N LEU A 242 5.19 -21.92 2.49
CA LEU A 242 6.29 -22.00 3.47
C LEU A 242 5.81 -21.96 4.93
N TYR A 243 4.91 -21.03 5.26
CA TYR A 243 4.43 -20.79 6.62
C TYR A 243 2.89 -20.86 6.72
N PRO A 244 2.28 -22.00 6.34
CA PRO A 244 0.84 -22.16 6.43
C PRO A 244 0.36 -22.05 7.88
N ALA A 245 -0.76 -21.35 8.07
CA ALA A 245 -1.38 -21.22 9.38
C ALA A 245 -1.73 -22.61 9.92
N LYS A 246 -1.23 -22.94 11.12
CA LYS A 246 -1.66 -24.14 11.83
C LYS A 246 -3.16 -24.00 12.11
N LYS A 247 -3.98 -24.97 11.70
CA LYS A 247 -5.40 -25.01 12.08
C LYS A 247 -5.47 -24.96 13.61
N ALA A 248 -6.16 -23.96 14.17
CA ALA A 248 -6.42 -23.93 15.60
C ALA A 248 -7.15 -25.24 15.98
N PRO A 249 -6.75 -25.94 17.06
CA PRO A 249 -7.50 -27.07 17.57
C PRO A 249 -8.94 -26.62 17.81
N ILE A 250 -9.91 -27.40 17.33
CA ILE A 250 -11.32 -27.18 17.63
C ILE A 250 -11.45 -27.18 19.16
N PRO A 251 -11.97 -26.10 19.78
CA PRO A 251 -12.23 -26.11 21.22
C PRO A 251 -13.12 -27.31 21.54
N PRO A 252 -12.81 -28.10 22.59
CA PRO A 252 -13.68 -29.19 22.99
C PRO A 252 -15.10 -28.62 23.21
N PRO A 253 -16.14 -29.36 22.80
CA PRO A 253 -17.51 -28.90 23.02
C PRO A 253 -17.70 -28.60 24.51
N PRO A 254 -18.43 -27.52 24.86
CA PRO A 254 -18.67 -27.18 26.25
C PRO A 254 -19.29 -28.39 26.97
N PRO A 255 -18.88 -28.65 28.23
CA PRO A 255 -19.41 -29.78 28.98
C PRO A 255 -20.94 -29.68 29.02
N GLN A 256 -21.62 -30.73 28.54
CA GLN A 256 -23.06 -30.83 28.67
C GLN A 256 -23.37 -30.90 30.16
N ILE A 257 -23.97 -29.83 30.69
CA ILE A 257 -24.52 -29.83 32.05
C ILE A 257 -25.71 -30.79 32.02
N THR A 258 -25.48 -32.05 32.36
CA THR A 258 -26.54 -32.98 32.73
C THR A 258 -27.14 -32.50 34.03
N SER A 259 -28.20 -31.70 33.92
CA SER A 259 -29.14 -31.43 35.01
C SER A 259 -29.79 -32.75 35.44
N LYS A 260 -29.14 -33.49 36.35
CA LYS A 260 -29.82 -34.38 37.29
C LYS A 260 -29.69 -33.75 38.66
N GLY A 261 -30.77 -33.11 39.09
CA GLY A 261 -30.87 -32.45 40.37
C GLY A 261 -30.59 -33.43 41.52
N SER A 262 -29.60 -33.08 42.33
CA SER A 262 -29.50 -33.56 43.70
C SER A 262 -30.15 -32.50 44.57
N LEU A 263 -31.39 -32.78 44.99
CA LEU A 263 -32.04 -32.09 46.10
C LEU A 263 -31.32 -32.51 47.38
N GLU A 264 -30.59 -31.59 48.01
CA GLU A 264 -30.40 -31.62 49.46
C GLU A 264 -30.24 -30.18 50.00
N PRO A 265 -30.90 -29.80 51.11
CA PRO A 265 -30.99 -28.41 51.54
C PRO A 265 -29.83 -28.01 52.45
N LEU A 266 -29.19 -26.89 52.11
CA LEU A 266 -28.25 -26.16 52.96
C LEU A 266 -28.98 -25.44 54.09
N LEU A 267 -28.97 -26.01 55.30
CA LEU A 267 -29.19 -25.26 56.55
C LEU A 267 -28.48 -25.98 57.72
N GLN A 268 -27.30 -25.48 58.10
CA GLN A 268 -26.89 -25.52 59.51
C GLN A 268 -26.14 -24.23 59.84
N SER A 269 -26.80 -23.42 60.67
CA SER A 269 -26.33 -22.18 61.26
C SER A 269 -25.31 -22.44 62.35
N SER A 270 -24.19 -21.71 62.25
CA SER A 270 -23.27 -21.25 63.30
C SER A 270 -23.59 -21.54 64.78
N SER A 271 -22.62 -22.14 65.48
CA SER A 271 -22.34 -21.83 66.90
C SER A 271 -20.86 -21.98 67.26
N SER A 272 -20.21 -20.82 67.41
CA SER A 272 -19.25 -20.40 68.45
C SER A 272 -17.96 -21.17 68.79
N ALA A 273 -16.86 -20.41 68.61
CA ALA A 273 -15.78 -20.12 69.56
C ALA A 273 -14.49 -20.98 69.54
N SER A 274 -13.40 -20.28 69.20
CA SER A 274 -11.99 -20.66 69.27
C SER A 274 -11.38 -20.40 70.67
N PRO A 275 -10.13 -20.86 70.92
CA PRO A 275 -9.67 -21.25 72.25
C PRO A 275 -8.72 -20.24 72.94
N THR A 276 -8.61 -20.41 74.28
CA THR A 276 -7.47 -20.13 75.20
C THR A 276 -6.85 -18.73 75.37
N HIS A 277 -6.60 -18.40 76.65
CA HIS A 277 -5.50 -17.65 77.33
C HIS A 277 -6.10 -16.67 78.36
N THR A 278 -5.65 -16.49 79.62
CA THR A 278 -4.62 -17.06 80.51
C THR A 278 -4.86 -16.46 81.91
N VAL A 279 -4.53 -17.23 82.97
CA VAL A 279 -4.16 -16.88 84.37
C VAL A 279 -5.10 -15.96 85.15
#